data_AF-A0A830FWT1-F1
#
_entry.id   AF-A0A830FWT1-F1
#
_cell.length_a   1.000
_cell.length_b   1.000
_cell.length_c   1.000
_cell.angle_alpha   90.00
_cell.angle_beta   90.00
_cell.angle_gamma   90.00
#
_symmetry.space_group_name_H-M   'P 1'
#
loop_
_entity.id
_entity.type
_entity.pdbx_description
1 polymer ?
#
loop_
_entity_poly.entity_id
_entity_poly.type
_entity_poly.pdbx_seq_one_letter_code
_entity_poly.pdbx_strand_id
1 'polypeptide(L)' 'MSADSAAGDAPRPTVPAPDHALESVVVRQERGPDRCTCYPADADEATRLTTWLSVNADVLRDLETMR' A
#
# COMPACT_ATOMS: atom_id res chain seq x y z
N MET A 1 -7.47 -36.89 15.62
CA MET A 1 -7.00 -36.69 14.23
C MET A 1 -6.69 -35.22 14.08
N SER A 2 -5.42 -34.85 14.11
CA SER A 2 -4.97 -33.46 13.95
C SER A 2 -4.37 -33.34 12.55
N ALA A 3 -4.95 -32.49 11.71
CA ALA A 3 -4.36 -32.14 10.43
C ALA A 3 -3.28 -31.09 10.69
N ASP A 4 -2.04 -31.47 10.44
CA ASP A 4 -0.88 -30.59 10.42
C ASP A 4 -1.03 -29.64 9.22
N SER A 5 -1.22 -28.36 9.49
CA SER A 5 -1.35 -27.31 8.46
C SER A 5 0.02 -26.99 7.88
N ALA A 6 0.51 -27.85 7.00
CA ALA A 6 1.67 -27.59 6.16
C ALA A 6 1.29 -26.60 5.03
N ALA A 7 1.03 -25.35 5.39
CA ALA A 7 0.76 -24.25 4.46
C ALA A 7 1.77 -23.10 4.66
N GLY A 8 3.02 -23.45 4.98
CA GLY A 8 3.99 -22.51 5.51
C GLY A 8 5.31 -22.45 4.76
N ASP A 9 5.35 -22.59 3.43
CA ASP A 9 6.55 -22.18 2.67
C ASP A 9 6.37 -22.07 1.14
N ALA A 10 5.14 -21.88 0.63
CA ALA A 10 5.02 -21.57 -0.78
C ALA A 10 5.72 -20.22 -1.03
N PRO A 11 6.74 -20.14 -1.92
CA PRO A 11 7.38 -18.87 -2.23
C PRO A 11 6.28 -17.90 -2.64
N ARG A 12 6.09 -16.81 -1.87
CA ARG A 12 5.17 -15.78 -2.30
C ARG A 12 5.65 -15.32 -3.67
N PRO A 13 4.78 -15.29 -4.69
CA PRO A 13 5.13 -14.66 -5.95
C PRO A 13 5.54 -13.23 -5.63
N THR A 14 6.83 -12.95 -5.67
CA THR A 14 7.37 -11.60 -5.65
C THR A 14 7.04 -11.03 -7.01
N VAL A 15 5.89 -10.37 -7.10
CA VAL A 15 5.58 -9.49 -8.22
C VAL A 15 6.75 -8.51 -8.30
N PRO A 16 7.45 -8.42 -9.46
CA PRO A 16 8.49 -7.41 -9.63
C PRO A 16 7.91 -6.07 -9.21
N ALA A 17 8.60 -5.34 -8.35
CA ALA A 17 8.16 -4.02 -7.97
C ALA A 17 7.99 -3.22 -9.27
N PRO A 18 6.78 -2.74 -9.58
CA PRO A 18 6.59 -1.93 -10.76
C PRO A 18 7.54 -0.73 -10.70
N ASP A 19 8.13 -0.34 -11.84
CA ASP A 19 8.99 0.85 -11.93
C ASP A 19 8.21 2.16 -11.71
N HIS A 20 6.90 2.09 -11.49
CA HIS A 20 6.06 3.24 -11.24
C HIS A 20 6.32 3.79 -9.82
N ALA A 21 6.88 5.00 -9.76
CA ALA A 21 6.92 5.77 -8.54
C ALA A 21 5.48 5.99 -8.02
N LEU A 22 5.30 5.87 -6.71
CA LEU A 22 4.03 6.20 -6.06
C LEU A 22 4.10 7.62 -5.51
N GLU A 23 3.03 8.37 -5.73
CA GLU A 23 2.79 9.63 -5.03
C GLU A 23 1.83 9.40 -3.87
N SER A 24 1.93 10.25 -2.85
CA SER A 24 1.05 10.19 -1.69
C SER A 24 0.63 11.59 -1.24
N VAL A 25 -0.64 11.75 -0.90
CA VAL A 25 -1.20 12.98 -0.33
C VAL A 25 -1.88 12.68 1.00
N VAL A 26 -1.52 13.43 2.03
CA VAL A 26 -2.15 13.33 3.35
C VAL A 26 -3.19 14.43 3.49
N VAL A 27 -4.42 14.03 3.82
CA VAL A 27 -5.52 14.91 4.16
C VAL A 27 -5.74 14.85 5.66
N ARG A 28 -5.66 16.01 6.30
CA ARG A 28 -5.95 16.15 7.73
C ARG A 28 -7.45 16.08 7.97
N GLN A 29 -7.84 15.27 8.93
CA GLN A 29 -9.23 15.09 9.30
C GLN A 29 -9.54 15.88 10.57
N GLU A 30 -10.65 16.61 10.61
CA GLU A 30 -11.08 17.30 11.82
C GLU A 30 -11.43 16.34 12.96
N ARG A 31 -11.81 15.10 12.61
CA ARG A 31 -12.10 14.02 13.54
C ARG A 31 -11.55 12.70 13.00
N GLY A 32 -10.91 11.94 13.88
CA GLY A 32 -10.29 10.65 13.53
C GLY A 32 -8.87 10.81 12.98
N PRO A 33 -8.25 9.72 12.52
CA PRO A 33 -6.90 9.75 11.99
C PRO A 33 -6.84 10.47 10.65
N ASP A 34 -5.69 11.11 10.39
CA ASP A 34 -5.36 11.65 9.08
C ASP A 34 -5.34 10.52 8.04
N ARG A 35 -5.78 10.83 6.82
CA ARG A 35 -5.82 9.84 5.73
C ARG A 35 -4.75 10.14 4.72
N CYS A 36 -4.03 9.11 4.31
CA CYS A 36 -3.06 9.18 3.22
C CYS A 36 -3.60 8.41 2.03
N THR A 37 -3.67 9.07 0.87
CA THR A 37 -4.02 8.44 -0.42
C THR A 37 -2.78 8.28 -1.26
N CYS A 38 -2.51 7.04 -1.69
CA CYS A 38 -1.42 6.67 -2.57
C CYS A 38 -1.96 6.33 -3.97
N TYR A 39 -1.24 6.76 -5.02
CA TYR A 39 -1.60 6.49 -6.42
C TYR A 39 -0.33 6.47 -7.30
N PRO A 40 -0.38 5.85 -8.49
CA PRO A 40 0.74 5.89 -9.43
C PRO A 40 1.02 7.33 -9.88
N ALA A 41 2.29 7.75 -9.87
CA ALA A 41 2.69 9.12 -10.21
C ALA A 41 2.35 9.49 -11.66
N ASP A 42 2.47 8.52 -12.57
CA ASP A 42 2.22 8.64 -14.01
C ASP A 42 0.76 8.41 -14.40
N ALA A 43 -0.13 8.13 -13.44
CA ALA A 43 -1.54 7.95 -13.72
C ALA A 43 -2.19 9.25 -14.21
N ASP A 44 -3.00 9.14 -15.25
CA ASP A 44 -3.94 10.20 -15.65
C ASP A 44 -5.09 10.33 -14.63
N GLU A 45 -5.94 11.35 -14.78
CA GLU A 45 -7.04 11.62 -13.86
C GLU A 45 -7.99 10.42 -13.71
N ALA A 46 -8.36 9.76 -14.81
CA ALA A 46 -9.27 8.62 -14.79
C ALA A 46 -8.68 7.40 -14.07
N THR A 47 -7.38 7.14 -14.28
CA THR A 47 -6.64 6.08 -13.62
C THR A 47 -6.47 6.41 -12.13
N ARG A 48 -6.17 7.66 -11.77
CA ARG A 48 -6.09 8.10 -10.36
C ARG A 48 -7.40 7.92 -9.59
N LEU A 49 -8.55 8.01 -10.27
CA LEU A 49 -9.87 7.82 -9.64
C LEU A 49 -10.24 6.35 -9.38
N THR A 50 -9.57 5.42 -10.06
CA THR A 50 -9.87 3.97 -9.98
C THR A 50 -8.74 3.16 -9.38
N THR A 51 -7.52 3.69 -9.42
CA THR A 51 -6.28 3.03 -9.01
C THR A 51 -5.62 3.84 -7.91
N TRP A 52 -6.25 3.85 -6.74
CA TRP A 52 -5.76 4.50 -5.53
C TRP A 52 -5.99 3.63 -4.32
N LEU A 53 -5.17 3.84 -3.29
CA LEU A 53 -5.32 3.22 -1.98
C LEU A 53 -5.30 4.31 -0.92
N SER A 54 -6.35 4.39 -0.09
CA SER A 54 -6.34 5.25 1.09
C SER A 54 -6.20 4.43 2.36
N VAL A 55 -5.31 4.87 3.24
CA VAL A 55 -5.05 4.30 4.56
C VAL A 55 -4.97 5.40 5.62
N ASN A 56 -4.97 5.02 6.90
CA ASN A 56 -4.60 5.98 7.94
C ASN A 56 -3.12 6.34 7.79
N ALA A 57 -2.78 7.62 7.91
CA ALA A 57 -1.41 8.08 7.67
C ALA A 57 -0.40 7.49 8.66
N ASP A 58 -0.84 7.16 9.88
CA ASP A 58 -0.03 6.60 10.95
C ASP A 58 0.42 5.16 10.71
N VAL A 59 -0.15 4.45 9.72
CA VAL A 59 0.27 3.09 9.36
C VAL A 59 1.39 3.06 8.31
N LEU A 60 1.65 4.18 7.62
CA LEU A 60 2.69 4.27 6.61
C LEU A 60 4.07 4.38 7.27
N ARG A 61 5.04 3.65 6.72
CA ARG A 61 6.45 3.69 7.15
C ARG A 61 7.31 3.95 5.93
N ASP A 62 8.36 4.74 6.14
CA ASP A 62 9.39 4.93 5.13
C ASP A 62 10.12 3.60 4.93
N LEU A 63 10.24 3.17 3.66
CA LEU A 63 10.89 1.92 3.32
C LEU A 63 12.37 1.90 3.75
N GLU A 64 13.07 3.04 3.72
CA GLU A 64 14.45 3.14 4.16
C GLU A 64 14.59 2.86 5.67
N THR A 65 13.53 3.07 6.44
CA THR A 65 13.51 2.80 7.89
C THR A 65 13.22 1.34 8.26
N MET A 66 12.83 0.51 7.29
CA MET A 66 12.43 -0.89 7.51
C MET A 66 13.54 -1.90 7.16
N ARG A 67 14.77 -1.43 6.94
CA ARG A 67 15.89 -2.20 6.41
C ARG A 67 16.79 -2.82 7.49
#